data_AF-A0A2N2JNV1-F1
#
_entry.id   AF-A0A2N2JNV1-F1
#
_cell.length_a   1.000
_cell.length_b   1.000
_cell.length_c   1.000
_cell.angle_alpha   90.00
_cell.angle_beta   90.00
_cell.angle_gamma   90.00
#
_symmetry.space_group_name_H-M   'P 1'
#
loop_
_entity.id
_entity.type
_entity.pdbx_description
1 polymer ?
#
loop_
_entity_poly.entity_id
_entity_poly.type
_entity_poly.pdbx_seq_one_letter_code
_entity_poly.pdbx_strand_id
1 'polypeptide(L)'
;MCASCGKLMGVADVCPYCGADNKKVSLKLKRAMARAEGGKTPYPVTMGFVIVNVFMYVLAIAIGGLAPSSGVMSLGAPDIEFVYRLGLMYPPAIAAGDWWRLVTPVFLHLGVLHVFFNTYILWVAGRHVEEEVGPRLMFFVYMATGILGFVASYATGTALSGGASGAVSGLLGFVLVRRRLVDGDFRNPITMWIIQLIVLTAIFGLVVARVDNAAHVGGIVPGAAIAWLLTRVRLSKAGAVGLMLLTTGLAVVTVVAGVMMGLSLTRGSTKDVDGVTTCMVRASNALTLGGLAVDAGRVQDAITCFSTTGSLGGQASDAREEVISQLKVAADAHARSDTAGEQDATRRVMLGVASYRGWLDEHWMVFFPPPNRIVDRSSDRPLSPDAEASPMREGQRERRAP
;
A
#
# COMPACT_ATOMS: atom_id res chain seq x y z
N MET A 1 -20.59 -34.90 -32.94
CA MET A 1 -20.37 -35.93 -33.97
C MET A 1 -21.51 -36.95 -33.88
N CYS A 2 -22.14 -37.33 -35.00
CA CYS A 2 -23.25 -38.29 -35.00
C CYS A 2 -22.76 -39.71 -34.72
N ALA A 3 -23.38 -40.43 -33.79
CA ALA A 3 -22.98 -41.80 -33.44
C ALA A 3 -23.29 -42.83 -34.54
N SER A 4 -24.29 -42.58 -35.39
CA SER A 4 -24.66 -43.52 -36.47
C SER A 4 -23.82 -43.35 -37.74
N CYS A 5 -23.58 -42.11 -38.18
CA CYS A 5 -22.90 -41.86 -39.47
C CYS A 5 -21.52 -41.20 -39.34
N GLY A 6 -21.04 -40.92 -38.12
CA GLY A 6 -19.72 -40.34 -37.88
C GLY A 6 -19.54 -38.88 -38.33
N LYS A 7 -20.50 -38.27 -39.04
CA LYS A 7 -20.38 -36.88 -39.51
C LYS A 7 -20.47 -35.89 -38.36
N LEU A 8 -19.69 -34.82 -38.46
CA LEU A 8 -19.78 -33.65 -37.60
C LEU A 8 -21.08 -32.90 -37.90
N MET A 9 -21.89 -32.75 -36.86
CA MET A 9 -23.13 -32.00 -36.84
C MET A 9 -23.16 -31.21 -35.53
N GLY A 10 -23.74 -30.02 -35.55
CA GLY A 10 -23.93 -29.18 -34.37
C GLY A 10 -24.95 -29.77 -33.37
N VAL A 11 -25.60 -28.92 -32.57
CA VAL A 11 -26.49 -29.34 -31.47
C VAL A 11 -27.94 -29.61 -31.92
N ALA A 12 -28.10 -30.27 -33.07
CA ALA A 12 -29.41 -30.62 -33.62
C ALA A 12 -29.92 -31.96 -33.05
N ASP A 13 -31.23 -32.06 -32.83
CA ASP A 13 -31.88 -33.25 -32.27
C ASP A 13 -31.99 -34.38 -33.30
N VAL A 14 -32.00 -34.06 -34.59
CA VAL A 14 -32.01 -35.02 -35.71
C VAL A 14 -30.79 -34.76 -36.58
N CYS A 15 -30.11 -35.82 -37.03
CA CYS A 15 -28.98 -35.69 -37.94
C CYS A 15 -29.44 -35.21 -39.34
N PRO A 16 -28.95 -34.06 -39.84
CA PRO A 16 -29.34 -33.58 -41.17
C PRO A 16 -28.78 -34.46 -42.31
N TYR A 17 -27.79 -35.29 -42.02
CA TYR A 17 -27.12 -36.13 -43.01
C TYR A 17 -27.69 -37.54 -43.13
N CYS A 18 -28.19 -38.11 -42.03
CA CYS A 18 -28.68 -39.51 -42.02
C CYS A 18 -30.01 -39.72 -41.30
N GLY A 19 -30.66 -38.65 -40.81
CA GLY A 19 -31.97 -38.73 -40.16
C GLY A 19 -31.96 -39.40 -38.77
N ALA A 20 -30.81 -39.83 -38.26
CA ALA A 20 -30.73 -40.50 -36.95
C ALA A 20 -31.13 -39.57 -35.80
N ASP A 21 -31.91 -40.09 -34.85
CA ASP A 21 -32.29 -39.41 -33.61
C ASP A 21 -31.08 -39.28 -32.68
N ASN A 22 -30.70 -38.03 -32.40
CA ASN A 22 -29.58 -37.67 -31.55
C ASN A 22 -30.01 -36.93 -30.28
N LYS A 23 -31.32 -36.92 -29.92
CA LYS A 23 -31.86 -36.21 -28.76
C LYS A 23 -31.11 -36.46 -27.46
N LYS A 24 -30.68 -37.70 -27.19
CA LYS A 24 -29.94 -38.01 -25.95
C LYS A 24 -28.57 -37.32 -25.90
N VAL A 25 -27.90 -37.21 -27.04
CA VAL A 25 -26.58 -36.57 -27.16
C VAL A 25 -26.74 -35.05 -27.15
N SER A 26 -27.70 -34.50 -27.91
CA SER A 26 -27.97 -33.06 -27.94
C SER A 26 -28.44 -32.56 -26.57
N LEU A 27 -29.28 -33.31 -25.84
CA LEU A 27 -29.76 -32.93 -24.51
C LEU A 27 -28.63 -33.00 -23.46
N LYS A 28 -27.74 -33.98 -23.54
CA LYS A 28 -26.52 -34.03 -22.68
C LYS A 28 -25.63 -32.83 -22.95
N LEU A 29 -25.42 -32.47 -24.22
CA LEU A 29 -24.60 -31.32 -24.60
C LEU A 29 -25.26 -30.00 -24.19
N LYS A 30 -26.57 -29.81 -24.45
CA LYS A 30 -27.36 -28.65 -23.99
C LYS A 30 -27.36 -28.53 -22.46
N ARG A 31 -27.44 -29.65 -21.71
CA ARG A 31 -27.34 -29.64 -20.23
C ARG A 31 -25.93 -29.34 -19.74
N ALA A 32 -24.89 -29.78 -20.45
CA ALA A 32 -23.50 -29.46 -20.13
C ALA A 32 -23.21 -27.97 -20.42
N MET A 33 -23.70 -27.46 -21.54
CA MET A 33 -23.63 -26.03 -21.91
C MET A 33 -24.45 -25.18 -20.95
N ALA A 34 -25.68 -25.56 -20.61
CA ALA A 34 -26.50 -24.86 -19.61
C ALA A 34 -25.91 -24.94 -18.18
N ARG A 35 -25.15 -25.99 -17.84
CA ARG A 35 -24.37 -26.04 -16.59
C ARG A 35 -23.12 -25.15 -16.63
N ALA A 36 -22.55 -24.91 -17.81
CA ALA A 36 -21.46 -23.96 -18.01
C ALA A 36 -21.98 -22.50 -18.06
N GLU A 37 -23.19 -22.28 -18.56
CA GLU A 37 -23.84 -20.97 -18.70
C GLU A 37 -24.68 -20.57 -17.47
N GLY A 38 -24.96 -21.51 -16.56
CA GLY A 38 -25.76 -21.31 -15.34
C GLY A 38 -25.04 -20.52 -14.24
N GLY A 39 -24.86 -19.21 -14.45
CA GLY A 39 -24.87 -18.19 -13.38
C GLY A 39 -23.63 -18.02 -12.49
N LYS A 40 -22.46 -18.54 -12.87
CA LYS A 40 -21.19 -18.12 -12.25
C LYS A 40 -20.38 -17.38 -13.30
N THR A 41 -19.96 -16.15 -13.00
CA THR A 41 -18.92 -15.50 -13.81
C THR A 41 -17.77 -16.50 -13.95
N PRO A 42 -17.28 -16.83 -15.16
CA PRO A 42 -16.33 -17.93 -15.33
C PRO A 42 -14.98 -17.67 -14.63
N TYR A 43 -14.77 -16.45 -14.16
CA TYR A 43 -13.51 -15.93 -13.63
C TYR A 43 -13.76 -15.09 -12.35
N PRO A 44 -14.28 -15.72 -11.26
CA PRO A 44 -14.64 -15.01 -10.04
C PRO A 44 -13.45 -14.33 -9.34
N VAL A 45 -12.24 -14.92 -9.39
CA VAL A 45 -11.06 -14.36 -8.70
C VAL A 45 -10.53 -13.15 -9.45
N THR A 46 -10.43 -13.24 -10.78
CA THR A 46 -10.03 -12.11 -11.62
C THR A 46 -10.97 -10.93 -11.43
N MET A 47 -12.28 -11.19 -11.46
CA MET A 47 -13.27 -10.14 -11.25
C MET A 47 -13.20 -9.57 -9.83
N GLY A 48 -12.99 -10.43 -8.81
CA GLY A 48 -12.77 -10.01 -7.44
C GLY A 48 -11.59 -9.04 -7.30
N PHE A 49 -10.44 -9.35 -7.90
CA PHE A 49 -9.28 -8.46 -7.89
C PHE A 49 -9.52 -7.14 -8.62
N VAL A 50 -10.20 -7.17 -9.78
CA VAL A 50 -10.60 -5.93 -10.48
C VAL A 50 -11.49 -5.07 -9.58
N ILE A 51 -12.52 -5.66 -8.97
CA ILE A 51 -13.43 -4.96 -8.07
C ILE A 51 -12.68 -4.36 -6.89
N VAL A 52 -11.81 -5.13 -6.22
CA VAL A 52 -11.03 -4.63 -5.07
C VAL A 52 -10.09 -3.50 -5.48
N ASN A 53 -9.38 -3.62 -6.60
CA ASN A 53 -8.48 -2.57 -7.09
C ASN A 53 -9.23 -1.25 -7.38
N VAL A 54 -10.37 -1.33 -8.07
CA VAL A 54 -11.21 -0.16 -8.36
C VAL A 54 -11.82 0.40 -7.08
N PHE A 55 -12.33 -0.47 -6.21
CA PHE A 55 -12.90 -0.06 -4.92
C PHE A 55 -11.89 0.67 -4.06
N MET A 56 -10.67 0.13 -3.89
CA MET A 56 -9.62 0.76 -3.09
C MET A 56 -9.19 2.10 -3.68
N TYR A 57 -9.12 2.22 -5.01
CA TYR A 57 -8.82 3.49 -5.67
C TYR A 57 -9.93 4.54 -5.43
N VAL A 58 -11.20 4.17 -5.60
CA VAL A 58 -12.34 5.06 -5.34
C VAL A 58 -12.41 5.45 -3.86
N LEU A 59 -12.21 4.49 -2.95
CA LEU A 59 -12.18 4.72 -1.50
C LEU A 59 -11.08 5.73 -1.12
N ALA A 60 -9.89 5.57 -1.71
CA ALA A 60 -8.76 6.47 -1.46
C ALA A 60 -9.07 7.92 -1.84
N ILE A 61 -9.76 8.14 -2.96
CA ILE A 61 -10.18 9.47 -3.40
C ILE A 61 -11.36 10.00 -2.58
N ALA A 62 -12.36 9.15 -2.33
CA ALA A 62 -13.58 9.55 -1.63
C ALA A 62 -13.32 9.99 -0.19
N ILE A 63 -12.34 9.38 0.48
CA ILE A 63 -11.98 9.70 1.87
C ILE A 63 -10.76 10.64 1.94
N GLY A 64 -9.69 10.31 1.21
CA GLY A 64 -8.42 11.05 1.28
C GLY A 64 -8.37 12.32 0.43
N GLY A 65 -9.24 12.43 -0.59
CA GLY A 65 -9.19 13.52 -1.57
C GLY A 65 -8.17 13.28 -2.68
N LEU A 66 -7.92 14.32 -3.47
CA LEU A 66 -7.04 14.29 -4.64
C LEU A 66 -5.70 14.98 -4.36
N ALA A 67 -4.62 14.38 -4.84
CA ALA A 67 -3.30 15.00 -4.87
C ALA A 67 -3.17 15.94 -6.09
N PRO A 68 -2.32 16.99 -6.01
CA PRO A 68 -1.97 17.81 -7.16
C PRO A 68 -1.36 16.97 -8.29
N SER A 69 -1.88 17.13 -9.51
CA SER A 69 -1.36 16.41 -10.68
C SER A 69 -0.10 17.08 -11.23
N SER A 70 0.99 16.32 -11.32
CA SER A 70 2.27 16.73 -11.93
C SER A 70 2.47 16.20 -13.36
N GLY A 71 1.49 15.45 -13.89
CA GLY A 71 1.53 14.90 -15.24
C GLY A 71 0.33 13.98 -15.51
N VAL A 72 0.26 13.45 -16.73
CA VAL A 72 -0.86 12.62 -17.20
C VAL A 72 -1.04 11.34 -16.35
N MET A 73 0.07 10.74 -15.88
CA MET A 73 0.02 9.53 -15.05
C MET A 73 -0.44 9.76 -13.61
N SER A 74 -0.32 10.98 -13.08
CA SER A 74 -0.82 11.37 -11.75
C SER A 74 -2.19 12.05 -11.80
N LEU A 75 -2.85 12.08 -12.97
CA LEU A 75 -4.22 12.57 -13.09
C LEU A 75 -5.15 11.71 -12.24
N GLY A 76 -5.96 12.36 -11.40
CA GLY A 76 -6.84 11.67 -10.47
C GLY A 76 -6.09 10.86 -9.41
N ALA A 77 -4.86 11.22 -9.07
CA ALA A 77 -4.13 10.57 -7.98
C ALA A 77 -4.83 10.86 -6.64
N PRO A 78 -5.09 9.86 -5.79
CA PRO A 78 -5.49 10.09 -4.41
C PRO A 78 -4.38 10.79 -3.62
N ASP A 79 -4.77 11.48 -2.54
CA ASP A 79 -3.83 12.10 -1.60
C ASP A 79 -2.77 11.10 -1.11
N ILE A 80 -1.49 11.47 -1.26
CA ILE A 80 -0.38 10.54 -1.08
C ILE A 80 -0.21 10.11 0.38
N GLU A 81 -0.51 11.01 1.31
CA GLU A 81 -0.49 10.74 2.74
C GLU A 81 -1.56 9.71 3.11
N PHE A 82 -2.78 9.90 2.60
CA PHE A 82 -3.86 8.95 2.83
C PHE A 82 -3.52 7.55 2.27
N VAL A 83 -3.02 7.48 1.04
CA VAL A 83 -2.70 6.19 0.39
C VAL A 83 -1.50 5.53 1.06
N TYR A 84 -0.54 6.32 1.56
CA TYR A 84 0.52 5.79 2.40
C TYR A 84 -0.05 5.10 3.65
N ARG A 85 -1.04 5.70 4.33
CA ARG A 85 -1.69 5.10 5.51
C ARG A 85 -2.47 3.84 5.16
N LEU A 86 -2.97 3.73 3.92
CA LEU A 86 -3.51 2.49 3.39
C LEU A 86 -2.44 1.41 3.12
N GLY A 87 -1.16 1.76 3.22
CA GLY A 87 -0.06 0.79 3.15
C GLY A 87 0.66 0.76 1.82
N LEU A 88 1.04 1.92 1.29
CA LEU A 88 2.04 1.94 0.20
C LEU A 88 3.31 1.24 0.63
N MET A 89 3.99 0.66 -0.35
CA MET A 89 5.29 0.05 -0.18
C MET A 89 6.28 1.17 0.11
N TYR A 90 6.91 1.11 1.28
CA TYR A 90 7.88 2.10 1.75
C TYR A 90 8.97 1.38 2.56
N PRO A 91 10.21 1.30 2.05
CA PRO A 91 11.26 0.51 2.69
C PRO A 91 11.54 0.85 4.16
N PRO A 92 11.60 2.12 4.58
CA PRO A 92 11.84 2.44 5.99
C PRO A 92 10.76 1.89 6.94
N ALA A 93 9.48 1.97 6.56
CA ALA A 93 8.40 1.42 7.40
C ALA A 93 8.43 -0.11 7.43
N ILE A 94 8.75 -0.77 6.32
CA ILE A 94 8.93 -2.23 6.27
C ILE A 94 10.06 -2.65 7.21
N ALA A 95 11.20 -1.93 7.18
CA ALA A 95 12.34 -2.17 8.07
C ALA A 95 11.98 -1.96 9.55
N ALA A 96 11.01 -1.09 9.84
CA ALA A 96 10.50 -0.84 11.18
C ALA A 96 9.37 -1.80 11.63
N GLY A 97 9.01 -2.80 10.81
CA GLY A 97 8.07 -3.88 11.18
C GLY A 97 6.73 -3.87 10.43
N ASP A 98 6.48 -2.90 9.55
CA ASP A 98 5.27 -2.86 8.71
C ASP A 98 5.35 -3.82 7.52
N TRP A 99 5.56 -5.11 7.78
CA TRP A 99 5.68 -6.16 6.75
C TRP A 99 4.44 -6.21 5.82
N TRP A 100 3.28 -5.80 6.31
CA TRP A 100 2.01 -5.78 5.56
C TRP A 100 2.06 -4.82 4.36
N ARG A 101 2.99 -3.86 4.35
CA ARG A 101 3.31 -2.98 3.20
C ARG A 101 4.02 -3.70 2.05
N LEU A 102 4.27 -5.01 2.15
CA LEU A 102 4.62 -5.86 1.01
C LEU A 102 3.38 -6.46 0.32
N VAL A 103 2.21 -6.36 0.95
CA VAL A 103 0.96 -7.03 0.50
C VAL A 103 -0.08 -6.02 0.07
N THR A 104 -0.43 -5.05 0.92
CA THR A 104 -1.47 -4.05 0.65
C THR A 104 -1.23 -3.17 -0.56
N PRO A 105 0.02 -2.78 -0.93
CA PRO A 105 0.23 -1.91 -2.08
C PRO A 105 -0.18 -2.58 -3.40
N VAL A 106 -0.36 -3.90 -3.45
CA VAL A 106 -0.91 -4.61 -4.64
C VAL A 106 -2.28 -4.05 -5.05
N PHE A 107 -3.03 -3.46 -4.10
CA PHE A 107 -4.38 -2.93 -4.33
C PHE A 107 -4.45 -1.40 -4.42
N LEU A 108 -3.35 -0.69 -4.21
CA LEU A 108 -3.32 0.77 -4.12
C LEU A 108 -2.79 1.38 -5.41
N HIS A 109 -3.51 2.35 -5.97
CA HIS A 109 -3.17 2.95 -7.26
C HIS A 109 -3.02 4.47 -7.14
N LEU A 110 -2.00 5.00 -7.83
CA LEU A 110 -1.56 6.40 -7.74
C LEU A 110 -2.07 7.29 -8.90
N GLY A 111 -3.14 6.89 -9.58
CA GLY A 111 -3.72 7.65 -10.69
C GLY A 111 -4.77 6.86 -11.48
N VAL A 112 -5.60 7.57 -12.23
CA VAL A 112 -6.73 6.98 -12.98
C VAL A 112 -6.25 6.06 -14.09
N LEU A 113 -5.26 6.49 -14.87
CA LEU A 113 -4.66 5.67 -15.92
C LEU A 113 -3.92 4.47 -15.31
N HIS A 114 -3.33 4.66 -14.14
CA HIS A 114 -2.62 3.60 -13.45
C HIS A 114 -3.55 2.45 -13.04
N VAL A 115 -4.70 2.74 -12.41
CA VAL A 115 -5.69 1.69 -12.09
C VAL A 115 -6.33 1.11 -13.36
N PHE A 116 -6.60 1.94 -14.37
CA PHE A 116 -7.18 1.49 -15.64
C PHE A 116 -6.30 0.45 -16.35
N PHE A 117 -5.02 0.75 -16.58
CA PHE A 117 -4.14 -0.19 -17.29
C PHE A 117 -3.90 -1.47 -16.52
N ASN A 118 -3.73 -1.39 -15.19
CA ASN A 118 -3.57 -2.57 -14.35
C ASN A 118 -4.80 -3.49 -14.39
N THR A 119 -5.99 -2.91 -14.19
CA THR A 119 -7.25 -3.66 -14.20
C THR A 119 -7.60 -4.18 -15.59
N TYR A 120 -7.27 -3.44 -16.66
CA TYR A 120 -7.43 -3.90 -18.04
C TYR A 120 -6.56 -5.12 -18.34
N ILE A 121 -5.25 -5.04 -18.05
CA ILE A 121 -4.36 -6.18 -18.32
C ILE A 121 -4.70 -7.36 -17.40
N LEU A 122 -5.04 -7.11 -16.13
CA LEU A 122 -5.56 -8.13 -15.21
C LEU A 122 -6.82 -8.80 -15.77
N TRP A 123 -7.77 -8.05 -16.32
CA TRP A 123 -8.99 -8.61 -16.89
C TRP A 123 -8.71 -9.49 -18.11
N VAL A 124 -7.74 -9.13 -18.95
CA VAL A 124 -7.42 -9.95 -20.13
C VAL A 124 -6.59 -11.17 -19.76
N ALA A 125 -5.46 -10.97 -19.08
CA ALA A 125 -4.54 -12.04 -18.71
C ALA A 125 -5.10 -12.93 -17.59
N GLY A 126 -5.71 -12.33 -16.58
CA GLY A 126 -6.25 -13.05 -15.42
C GLY A 126 -7.38 -14.00 -15.78
N ARG A 127 -8.31 -13.61 -16.66
CA ARG A 127 -9.38 -14.51 -17.13
C ARG A 127 -8.81 -15.74 -17.84
N HIS A 128 -7.80 -15.53 -18.68
CA HIS A 128 -7.16 -16.61 -19.40
C HIS A 128 -6.42 -17.56 -18.44
N VAL A 129 -5.67 -17.02 -17.48
CA VAL A 129 -5.02 -17.82 -16.42
C VAL A 129 -6.06 -18.59 -15.60
N GLU A 130 -7.11 -17.92 -15.13
CA GLU A 130 -8.14 -18.53 -14.29
C GLU A 130 -8.91 -19.65 -15.01
N GLU A 131 -9.17 -19.49 -16.30
CA GLU A 131 -9.78 -20.53 -17.13
C GLU A 131 -8.87 -21.75 -17.28
N GLU A 132 -7.56 -21.53 -17.47
CA GLU A 132 -6.60 -22.62 -17.67
C GLU A 132 -6.22 -23.37 -16.40
N VAL A 133 -6.08 -22.67 -15.27
CA VAL A 133 -5.50 -23.24 -14.05
C VAL A 133 -6.45 -23.22 -12.86
N GLY A 134 -7.62 -22.61 -13.01
CA GLY A 134 -8.64 -22.49 -11.99
C GLY A 134 -8.42 -21.31 -11.02
N PRO A 135 -9.47 -20.95 -10.26
CA PRO A 135 -9.49 -19.76 -9.40
C PRO A 135 -8.42 -19.77 -8.29
N ARG A 136 -8.17 -20.94 -7.68
CA ARG A 136 -7.23 -21.04 -6.55
C ARG A 136 -5.79 -20.73 -6.97
N LEU A 137 -5.37 -21.28 -8.09
CA LEU A 137 -4.02 -21.07 -8.58
C LEU A 137 -3.87 -19.68 -9.20
N MET A 138 -4.91 -19.14 -9.84
CA MET A 138 -4.95 -17.73 -10.22
C MET A 138 -4.72 -16.80 -9.01
N PHE A 139 -5.45 -17.02 -7.91
CA PHE A 139 -5.24 -16.27 -6.67
C PHE A 139 -3.80 -16.36 -6.17
N PHE A 140 -3.26 -17.59 -6.10
CA PHE A 140 -1.89 -17.83 -5.65
C PHE A 140 -0.87 -17.11 -6.53
N VAL A 141 -0.94 -17.26 -7.85
CA VAL A 141 0.02 -16.62 -8.77
C VAL A 141 -0.06 -15.10 -8.65
N TYR A 142 -1.26 -14.52 -8.67
CA TYR A 142 -1.43 -13.07 -8.56
C TYR A 142 -0.85 -12.52 -7.25
N MET A 143 -1.25 -13.08 -6.10
CA MET A 143 -0.79 -12.58 -4.81
C MET A 143 0.70 -12.85 -4.57
N ALA A 144 1.20 -14.05 -4.89
CA ALA A 144 2.60 -14.40 -4.65
C ALA A 144 3.53 -13.54 -5.50
N THR A 145 3.22 -13.35 -6.79
CA THR A 145 4.05 -12.51 -7.68
C THR A 145 3.93 -11.02 -7.36
N GLY A 146 2.77 -10.54 -6.90
CA GLY A 146 2.61 -9.17 -6.40
C GLY A 146 3.50 -8.90 -5.18
N ILE A 147 3.47 -9.80 -4.19
CA ILE A 147 4.29 -9.69 -2.98
C ILE A 147 5.77 -9.82 -3.33
N LEU A 148 6.17 -10.80 -4.14
CA LEU A 148 7.57 -10.97 -4.56
C LEU A 148 8.07 -9.78 -5.40
N GLY A 149 7.18 -9.14 -6.16
CA GLY A 149 7.42 -7.85 -6.79
C GLY A 149 7.83 -6.81 -5.75
N PHE A 150 7.01 -6.57 -4.73
CA PHE A 150 7.35 -5.59 -3.70
C PHE A 150 8.54 -6.00 -2.80
N VAL A 151 8.81 -7.29 -2.65
CA VAL A 151 10.05 -7.76 -2.02
C VAL A 151 11.27 -7.35 -2.85
N ALA A 152 11.21 -7.48 -4.18
CA ALA A 152 12.27 -7.00 -5.07
C ALA A 152 12.39 -5.46 -5.02
N SER A 153 11.28 -4.74 -5.01
CA SER A 153 11.27 -3.28 -4.80
C SER A 153 11.91 -2.87 -3.49
N TYR A 154 11.65 -3.62 -2.41
CA TYR A 154 12.20 -3.38 -1.09
C TYR A 154 13.71 -3.61 -1.09
N ALA A 155 14.15 -4.74 -1.64
CA ALA A 155 15.55 -5.11 -1.73
C ALA A 155 16.39 -4.11 -2.56
N THR A 156 15.77 -3.41 -3.51
CA THR A 156 16.42 -2.40 -4.37
C THR A 156 16.33 -0.98 -3.81
N GLY A 157 15.66 -0.77 -2.67
CA GLY A 157 15.52 0.56 -2.06
C GLY A 157 14.62 1.51 -2.82
N THR A 158 13.63 0.99 -3.57
CA THR A 158 12.65 1.81 -4.30
C THR A 158 11.87 2.69 -3.32
N ALA A 159 11.79 4.00 -3.57
CA ALA A 159 11.36 4.98 -2.58
C ALA A 159 9.93 4.76 -2.07
N LEU A 160 8.91 4.94 -2.92
CA LEU A 160 7.50 4.78 -2.57
C LEU A 160 6.77 4.17 -3.76
N SER A 161 6.08 3.06 -3.56
CA SER A 161 5.48 2.28 -4.64
C SER A 161 4.13 1.67 -4.27
N GLY A 162 3.31 1.41 -5.28
CA GLY A 162 2.00 0.79 -5.14
C GLY A 162 1.43 0.49 -6.52
N GLY A 163 0.58 -0.51 -6.60
CA GLY A 163 -0.12 -0.92 -7.82
C GLY A 163 -0.11 -2.43 -8.00
N ALA A 164 -1.08 -2.92 -8.76
CA ALA A 164 -1.16 -4.34 -9.12
C ALA A 164 -0.09 -4.78 -10.13
N SER A 165 0.77 -3.88 -10.61
CA SER A 165 1.59 -4.13 -11.80
C SER A 165 2.60 -5.26 -11.61
N GLY A 166 3.17 -5.44 -10.42
CA GLY A 166 4.02 -6.60 -10.12
C GLY A 166 3.25 -7.93 -10.25
N ALA A 167 2.02 -7.98 -9.73
CA ALA A 167 1.15 -9.16 -9.84
C ALA A 167 0.75 -9.44 -11.30
N VAL A 168 0.37 -8.39 -12.04
CA VAL A 168 0.04 -8.47 -13.46
C VAL A 168 1.24 -8.93 -14.29
N SER A 169 2.42 -8.36 -14.05
CA SER A 169 3.70 -8.78 -14.62
C SER A 169 3.99 -10.26 -14.35
N GLY A 170 3.65 -10.76 -13.16
CA GLY A 170 3.73 -12.17 -12.82
C GLY A 170 2.77 -13.06 -13.62
N LEU A 171 1.53 -12.62 -13.84
CA LEU A 171 0.61 -13.33 -14.74
C LEU A 171 1.15 -13.40 -16.17
N LEU A 172 1.72 -12.30 -16.69
CA LEU A 172 2.32 -12.28 -18.02
C LEU A 172 3.48 -13.26 -18.13
N GLY A 173 4.38 -13.28 -17.13
CA GLY A 173 5.48 -14.24 -17.06
C GLY A 173 4.99 -15.69 -16.97
N PHE A 174 3.93 -15.94 -16.18
CA PHE A 174 3.30 -17.25 -16.05
C PHE A 174 2.74 -17.75 -17.38
N VAL A 175 1.93 -16.95 -18.06
CA VAL A 175 1.32 -17.34 -19.34
C VAL A 175 2.38 -17.54 -20.43
N LEU A 176 3.39 -16.66 -20.50
CA LEU A 176 4.45 -16.75 -21.49
C LEU A 176 5.19 -18.10 -21.41
N VAL A 177 5.64 -18.49 -20.22
CA VAL A 177 6.37 -19.75 -20.02
C VAL A 177 5.47 -20.96 -20.21
N ARG A 178 4.25 -20.92 -19.66
CA ARG A 178 3.30 -22.03 -19.79
C ARG A 178 2.97 -22.31 -21.25
N ARG A 179 2.63 -21.28 -22.04
CA ARG A 179 2.35 -21.44 -23.47
C ARG A 179 3.55 -21.97 -24.25
N ARG A 180 4.76 -21.50 -23.92
CA ARG A 180 5.96 -22.03 -24.56
C ARG A 180 6.16 -23.53 -24.29
N LEU A 181 5.81 -23.99 -23.10
CA LEU A 181 5.95 -25.39 -22.69
C LEU A 181 4.81 -26.28 -23.21
N VAL A 182 3.58 -25.77 -23.32
CA VAL A 182 2.39 -26.52 -23.74
C VAL A 182 2.20 -26.47 -25.26
N ASP A 183 2.22 -25.28 -25.86
CA ASP A 183 1.88 -25.07 -27.27
C ASP A 183 3.10 -25.13 -28.20
N GLY A 184 4.29 -24.89 -27.67
CA GLY A 184 5.55 -24.98 -28.42
C GLY A 184 5.82 -23.84 -29.41
N ASP A 185 4.83 -23.01 -29.74
CA ASP A 185 4.93 -21.95 -30.75
C ASP A 185 4.79 -20.52 -30.17
N PHE A 186 5.83 -19.71 -30.35
CA PHE A 186 5.83 -18.28 -30.00
C PHE A 186 5.09 -17.41 -31.02
N ARG A 187 4.79 -17.93 -32.21
CA ARG A 187 4.09 -17.19 -33.28
C ARG A 187 2.58 -17.07 -33.04
N ASN A 188 2.06 -17.70 -31.99
CA ASN A 188 0.67 -17.51 -31.57
C ASN A 188 0.42 -15.99 -31.29
N PRO A 189 -0.63 -15.39 -31.87
CA PRO A 189 -0.93 -13.96 -31.71
C PRO A 189 -1.04 -13.51 -30.24
N ILE A 190 -1.56 -14.35 -29.35
CA ILE A 190 -1.70 -14.03 -27.92
C ILE A 190 -0.32 -14.04 -27.24
N THR A 191 0.55 -14.99 -27.61
CA THR A 191 1.92 -15.03 -27.07
C THR A 191 2.71 -13.79 -27.50
N MET A 192 2.58 -13.38 -28.77
CA MET A 192 3.19 -12.14 -29.26
C MET A 192 2.64 -10.90 -28.55
N TRP A 193 1.33 -10.85 -28.31
CA TRP A 193 0.70 -9.77 -27.56
C TRP A 193 1.21 -9.69 -26.10
N ILE A 194 1.42 -10.83 -25.43
CA ILE A 194 2.02 -10.87 -24.08
C ILE A 194 3.46 -10.37 -24.08
N ILE A 195 4.26 -10.80 -25.07
CA ILE A 195 5.64 -10.31 -25.23
C ILE A 195 5.64 -8.79 -25.43
N GLN A 196 4.75 -8.28 -26.28
CA GLN A 196 4.59 -6.84 -26.50
C GLN A 196 4.22 -6.11 -25.21
N LEU A 197 3.32 -6.66 -24.37
CA LEU A 197 2.99 -6.07 -23.07
C LEU A 197 4.18 -6.05 -22.11
N ILE A 198 4.96 -7.13 -22.05
CA ILE A 198 6.18 -7.19 -21.21
C ILE A 198 7.19 -6.13 -21.67
N VAL A 199 7.45 -6.05 -22.98
CA VAL A 199 8.36 -5.05 -23.56
C VAL A 199 7.85 -3.64 -23.32
N LEU A 200 6.56 -3.39 -23.53
CA LEU A 200 5.94 -2.09 -23.28
C LEU A 200 6.04 -1.71 -21.81
N THR A 201 5.82 -2.65 -20.89
CA THR A 201 5.96 -2.42 -19.44
C THR A 201 7.40 -2.03 -19.10
N ALA A 202 8.39 -2.71 -19.67
CA ALA A 202 9.80 -2.39 -19.46
C ALA A 202 10.17 -1.01 -20.04
N ILE A 203 9.74 -0.69 -21.27
CA ILE A 203 9.96 0.63 -21.89
C ILE A 203 9.31 1.71 -21.03
N PHE A 204 8.05 1.50 -20.65
CA PHE A 204 7.29 2.45 -19.85
C PHE A 204 8.01 2.72 -18.52
N GLY A 205 8.57 1.70 -17.90
CA GLY A 205 9.32 1.87 -16.67
C GLY A 205 10.72 2.48 -16.81
N LEU A 206 11.27 2.53 -18.03
CA LEU A 206 12.48 3.30 -18.32
C LEU A 206 12.19 4.77 -18.61
N VAL A 207 11.04 5.08 -19.23
CA VAL A 207 10.72 6.44 -19.70
C VAL A 207 9.84 7.24 -18.73
N VAL A 208 9.02 6.57 -17.92
CA VAL A 208 8.12 7.22 -16.97
C VAL A 208 8.74 7.16 -15.58
N ALA A 209 9.03 8.33 -15.03
CA ALA A 209 9.55 8.47 -13.68
C ALA A 209 8.60 7.82 -12.67
N ARG A 210 9.17 7.20 -11.62
CA ARG A 210 8.46 6.56 -10.51
C ARG A 210 7.70 5.28 -10.88
N VAL A 211 7.98 4.68 -12.04
CA VAL A 211 7.58 3.31 -12.32
C VAL A 211 8.55 2.34 -11.65
N ASP A 212 7.99 1.33 -11.00
CA ASP A 212 8.74 0.36 -10.23
C ASP A 212 9.14 -0.87 -11.07
N ASN A 213 10.28 -0.75 -11.75
CA ASN A 213 10.84 -1.85 -12.55
C ASN A 213 11.24 -3.06 -11.70
N ALA A 214 11.64 -2.83 -10.45
CA ALA A 214 11.99 -3.91 -9.55
C ALA A 214 10.76 -4.77 -9.24
N ALA A 215 9.59 -4.16 -9.03
CA ALA A 215 8.33 -4.87 -8.89
C ALA A 215 7.97 -5.67 -10.14
N HIS A 216 8.16 -5.11 -11.34
CA HIS A 216 7.83 -5.80 -12.59
C HIS A 216 8.70 -7.02 -12.81
N VAL A 217 10.03 -6.89 -12.63
CA VAL A 217 10.96 -8.02 -12.75
C VAL A 217 10.71 -9.04 -11.65
N GLY A 218 10.52 -8.58 -10.41
CA GLY A 218 10.16 -9.38 -9.25
C GLY A 218 8.81 -10.09 -9.36
N GLY A 219 7.94 -9.64 -10.27
CA GLY A 219 6.71 -10.33 -10.65
C GLY A 219 6.92 -11.35 -11.76
N ILE A 220 7.53 -10.94 -12.88
CA ILE A 220 7.75 -11.77 -14.09
C ILE A 220 8.53 -13.04 -13.73
N VAL A 221 9.65 -12.90 -13.01
CA VAL A 221 10.56 -14.03 -12.76
C VAL A 221 9.89 -15.13 -11.93
N PRO A 222 9.24 -14.85 -10.78
CA PRO A 222 8.50 -15.87 -10.05
C PRO A 222 7.30 -16.41 -10.82
N GLY A 223 6.57 -15.58 -11.57
CA GLY A 223 5.45 -16.04 -12.41
C GLY A 223 5.89 -17.09 -13.43
N ALA A 224 6.99 -16.80 -14.14
CA ALA A 224 7.65 -17.72 -15.06
C ALA A 224 8.12 -19.01 -14.36
N ALA A 225 8.72 -18.91 -13.18
CA ALA A 225 9.18 -20.06 -12.40
C ALA A 225 8.02 -20.97 -11.94
N ILE A 226 6.91 -20.37 -11.46
CA ILE A 226 5.71 -21.12 -11.05
C ILE A 226 5.12 -21.86 -12.26
N ALA A 227 5.01 -21.19 -13.42
CA ALA A 227 4.55 -21.84 -14.65
C ALA A 227 5.45 -23.00 -15.07
N TRP A 228 6.78 -22.81 -15.04
CA TRP A 228 7.74 -23.85 -15.38
C TRP A 228 7.58 -25.07 -14.48
N LEU A 229 7.52 -24.87 -13.16
CA LEU A 229 7.41 -25.94 -12.18
C LEU A 229 6.11 -26.73 -12.36
N LEU A 230 4.97 -26.04 -12.42
CA LEU A 230 3.65 -26.67 -12.50
C LEU A 230 3.36 -27.33 -13.85
N THR A 231 4.06 -26.94 -14.90
CA THR A 231 3.91 -27.57 -16.22
C THR A 231 4.80 -28.80 -16.36
N ARG A 232 5.97 -28.84 -15.70
CA ARG A 232 6.91 -29.96 -15.79
C ARG A 232 6.72 -31.02 -14.72
N VAL A 233 6.24 -30.64 -13.54
CA VAL A 233 6.07 -31.55 -12.40
C VAL A 233 4.61 -31.91 -12.24
N ARG A 234 4.30 -33.21 -12.39
CA ARG A 234 2.97 -33.72 -12.03
C ARG A 234 2.87 -33.75 -10.51
N LEU A 235 2.06 -32.85 -9.94
CA LEU A 235 1.87 -32.78 -8.50
C LEU A 235 1.37 -34.11 -7.95
N SER A 236 2.09 -34.67 -6.98
CA SER A 236 1.59 -35.78 -6.16
C SER A 236 0.42 -35.30 -5.29
N LYS A 237 -0.32 -36.23 -4.66
CA LYS A 237 -1.38 -35.84 -3.69
C LYS A 237 -0.82 -34.93 -2.59
N ALA A 238 0.37 -35.26 -2.07
CA ALA A 238 1.07 -34.43 -1.09
C ALA A 238 1.44 -33.04 -1.65
N GLY A 239 1.94 -32.97 -2.89
CA GLY A 239 2.24 -31.70 -3.54
C GLY A 239 1.00 -30.82 -3.76
N ALA A 240 -0.14 -31.41 -4.14
CA ALA A 240 -1.40 -30.71 -4.27
C ALA A 240 -1.92 -30.18 -2.91
N VAL A 241 -1.78 -30.95 -1.84
CA VAL A 241 -2.08 -30.51 -0.46
C VAL A 241 -1.14 -29.38 -0.05
N GLY A 242 0.16 -29.49 -0.33
CA GLY A 242 1.14 -28.43 -0.06
C GLY A 242 0.77 -27.11 -0.76
N LEU A 243 0.46 -27.15 -2.06
CA LEU A 243 0.00 -25.97 -2.80
C LEU A 243 -1.29 -25.38 -2.21
N MET A 244 -2.22 -26.24 -1.78
CA MET A 244 -3.45 -25.79 -1.11
C MET A 244 -3.14 -25.07 0.19
N LEU A 245 -2.27 -25.62 1.05
CA LEU A 245 -1.86 -25.00 2.31
C LEU A 245 -1.14 -23.67 2.07
N LEU A 246 -0.25 -23.59 1.07
CA LEU A 246 0.42 -22.35 0.69
C LEU A 246 -0.58 -21.29 0.22
N THR A 247 -1.56 -21.68 -0.60
CA THR A 247 -2.61 -20.78 -1.09
C THR A 247 -3.47 -20.27 0.08
N THR A 248 -3.85 -21.15 1.01
CA THR A 248 -4.61 -20.77 2.21
C THR A 248 -3.80 -19.86 3.12
N GLY A 249 -2.53 -20.18 3.37
CA GLY A 249 -1.64 -19.34 4.17
C GLY A 249 -1.47 -17.95 3.55
N LEU A 250 -1.33 -17.86 2.23
CA LEU A 250 -1.27 -16.61 1.50
C LEU A 250 -2.56 -15.79 1.61
N ALA A 251 -3.72 -16.46 1.57
CA ALA A 251 -5.02 -15.80 1.81
C ALA A 251 -5.10 -15.25 3.24
N VAL A 252 -4.66 -16.01 4.25
CA VAL A 252 -4.60 -15.54 5.64
C VAL A 252 -3.69 -14.33 5.77
N VAL A 253 -2.48 -14.37 5.19
CA VAL A 253 -1.53 -13.24 5.17
C VAL A 253 -2.17 -12.00 4.52
N THR A 254 -2.92 -12.18 3.44
CA THR A 254 -3.63 -11.09 2.76
C THR A 254 -4.71 -10.47 3.65
N VAL A 255 -5.49 -11.29 4.35
CA VAL A 255 -6.51 -10.82 5.30
C VAL A 255 -5.88 -10.09 6.47
N VAL A 256 -4.82 -10.66 7.07
CA VAL A 256 -4.09 -10.01 8.18
C VAL A 256 -3.51 -8.67 7.73
N ALA A 257 -2.92 -8.59 6.54
CA ALA A 257 -2.42 -7.34 5.98
C ALA A 257 -3.54 -6.30 5.79
N GLY A 258 -4.73 -6.72 5.36
CA GLY A 258 -5.91 -5.86 5.28
C GLY A 258 -6.40 -5.36 6.64
N VAL A 259 -6.35 -6.18 7.68
CA VAL A 259 -6.65 -5.76 9.06
C VAL A 259 -5.62 -4.74 9.54
N MET A 260 -4.33 -4.98 9.29
CA MET A 260 -3.24 -4.04 9.65
C MET A 260 -3.38 -2.70 8.92
N MET A 261 -3.79 -2.70 7.65
CA MET A 261 -4.17 -1.49 6.91
C MET A 261 -5.32 -0.74 7.59
N GLY A 262 -6.39 -1.45 7.97
CA GLY A 262 -7.52 -0.85 8.69
C GLY A 262 -7.11 -0.24 10.04
N LEU A 263 -6.25 -0.93 10.79
CA LEU A 263 -5.67 -0.41 12.04
C LEU A 263 -4.72 0.77 11.80
N SER A 264 -4.03 0.84 10.65
CA SER A 264 -3.19 2.01 10.31
C SER A 264 -4.03 3.26 10.07
N LEU A 265 -5.30 3.13 9.68
CA LEU A 265 -6.21 4.27 9.52
C LEU A 265 -6.73 4.83 10.85
N THR A 266 -6.67 4.07 11.95
CA THR A 266 -7.06 4.57 13.28
C THR A 266 -5.93 5.36 13.95
N ARG A 267 -4.73 5.33 13.40
CA ARG A 267 -3.59 6.16 13.80
C ARG A 267 -3.74 7.55 13.18
N GLY A 268 -3.34 8.61 13.88
CA GLY A 268 -3.45 9.98 13.37
C GLY A 268 -2.71 10.26 12.05
N SER A 269 -3.00 11.38 11.39
CA SER A 269 -2.32 11.85 10.17
C SER A 269 -1.11 12.74 10.47
N THR A 270 -0.18 12.94 9.52
CA THR A 270 0.86 14.00 9.58
C THR A 270 0.28 15.35 9.99
N LYS A 271 -0.86 15.74 9.42
CA LYS A 271 -1.54 17.00 9.77
C LYS A 271 -1.98 17.05 11.22
N ASP A 272 -2.45 15.92 11.75
CA ASP A 272 -2.84 15.81 13.15
C ASP A 272 -1.59 15.88 14.05
N VAL A 273 -0.47 15.28 13.63
CA VAL A 273 0.80 15.34 14.37
C VAL A 273 1.40 16.74 14.35
N ASP A 274 1.42 17.41 13.20
CA ASP A 274 1.87 18.80 13.08
C ASP A 274 0.98 19.74 13.90
N GLY A 275 -0.33 19.51 13.89
CA GLY A 275 -1.29 20.24 14.71
C GLY A 275 -1.01 20.06 16.20
N VAL A 276 -0.91 18.81 16.66
CA VAL A 276 -0.63 18.49 18.08
C VAL A 276 0.74 19.02 18.49
N THR A 277 1.76 18.89 17.64
CA THR A 277 3.10 19.44 17.87
C THR A 277 3.06 20.95 18.01
N THR A 278 2.29 21.63 17.16
CA THR A 278 2.05 23.07 17.26
C THR A 278 1.37 23.43 18.59
N CYS A 279 0.37 22.67 19.02
CA CYS A 279 -0.31 22.89 20.31
C CYS A 279 0.61 22.64 21.51
N MET A 280 1.49 21.62 21.45
CA MET A 280 2.51 21.37 22.48
C MET A 280 3.49 22.53 22.57
N VAL A 281 3.95 23.08 21.44
CA VAL A 281 4.82 24.27 21.44
C VAL A 281 4.09 25.48 22.05
N ARG A 282 2.80 25.67 21.74
CA ARG A 282 1.99 26.74 22.38
C ARG A 282 1.87 26.53 23.88
N ALA A 283 1.64 25.29 24.34
CA ALA A 283 1.58 24.96 25.76
C ALA A 283 2.91 25.22 26.48
N SER A 284 4.03 24.83 25.89
CA SER A 284 5.35 25.16 26.44
C SER A 284 5.61 26.67 26.45
N ASN A 285 5.19 27.41 25.42
CA ASN A 285 5.39 28.86 25.33
C ASN A 285 4.43 29.68 26.22
N ALA A 286 3.33 29.08 26.69
CA ALA A 286 2.43 29.66 27.67
C ALA A 286 3.04 29.70 29.09
N LEU A 287 4.09 28.89 29.29
CA LEU A 287 4.86 28.79 30.51
C LEU A 287 6.21 29.47 30.24
N THR A 288 6.39 30.72 30.69
CA THR A 288 7.57 31.50 30.28
C THR A 288 8.90 30.88 30.75
N LEU A 289 9.97 31.13 29.98
CA LEU A 289 11.36 30.71 30.21
C LEU A 289 11.75 30.85 31.69
N GLY A 290 11.85 29.71 32.38
CA GLY A 290 12.25 29.62 33.80
C GLY A 290 11.16 29.17 34.76
N GLY A 291 9.91 28.96 34.31
CA GLY A 291 8.84 28.43 35.17
C GLY A 291 8.31 29.41 36.22
N LEU A 292 8.49 30.72 35.99
CA LEU A 292 8.21 31.77 36.99
C LEU A 292 6.97 32.62 36.69
N ALA A 293 6.34 32.48 35.52
CA ALA A 293 5.07 33.15 35.23
C ALA A 293 4.26 32.43 34.14
N VAL A 294 3.00 32.14 34.46
CA VAL A 294 1.96 31.67 33.53
C VAL A 294 1.35 32.87 32.79
N ASP A 295 1.26 32.78 31.46
CA ASP A 295 0.48 33.73 30.65
C ASP A 295 -0.92 33.15 30.38
N ALA A 296 -1.93 33.67 31.10
CA ALA A 296 -3.30 33.18 31.02
C ALA A 296 -3.90 33.22 29.59
N GLY A 297 -3.52 34.21 28.78
CA GLY A 297 -3.96 34.32 27.39
C GLY A 297 -3.39 33.20 26.54
N ARG A 298 -2.08 32.95 26.67
CA ARG A 298 -1.41 31.85 25.95
C ARG A 298 -1.86 30.46 26.42
N VAL A 299 -2.18 30.30 27.70
CA VAL A 299 -2.75 29.04 28.21
C VAL A 299 -4.09 28.78 27.54
N GLN A 300 -4.97 29.78 27.45
CA GLN A 300 -6.25 29.64 26.79
C GLN A 300 -6.10 29.35 25.29
N ASP A 301 -5.13 29.97 24.61
CA ASP A 301 -4.79 29.67 23.22
C ASP A 301 -4.30 28.23 23.03
N ALA A 302 -3.49 27.71 23.97
CA ALA A 302 -3.00 26.33 23.94
C ALA A 302 -4.13 25.32 24.17
N ILE A 303 -5.01 25.55 25.16
CA ILE A 303 -6.19 24.73 25.41
C ILE A 303 -7.11 24.72 24.18
N THR A 304 -7.36 25.89 23.60
CA THR A 304 -8.20 26.03 22.40
C THR A 304 -7.57 25.27 21.23
N CYS A 305 -6.26 25.43 21.00
CA CYS A 305 -5.51 24.68 19.99
C CYS A 305 -5.71 23.17 20.14
N PHE A 306 -5.49 22.63 21.34
CA PHE A 306 -5.69 21.21 21.58
C PHE A 306 -7.14 20.80 21.34
N SER A 307 -8.12 21.60 21.76
CA SER A 307 -9.55 21.29 21.61
C SER A 307 -10.02 21.21 20.15
N THR A 308 -9.41 21.99 19.26
CA THR A 308 -9.78 22.05 17.83
C THR A 308 -8.95 21.15 16.93
N THR A 309 -7.82 20.63 17.42
CA THR A 309 -6.94 19.73 16.66
C THR A 309 -7.46 18.29 16.71
N GLY A 310 -7.33 17.56 15.59
CA GLY A 310 -7.68 16.14 15.48
C GLY A 310 -6.93 15.28 16.51
N SER A 311 -7.55 14.18 16.95
CA SER A 311 -6.93 13.22 17.87
C SER A 311 -6.09 12.19 17.11
N LEU A 312 -4.93 11.84 17.68
CA LEU A 312 -3.99 10.83 17.16
C LEU A 312 -4.32 9.38 17.59
N GLY A 313 -5.49 9.15 18.22
CA GLY A 313 -5.93 7.85 18.75
C GLY A 313 -6.04 7.83 20.28
N GLY A 314 -6.39 6.67 20.87
CA GLY A 314 -6.73 6.55 22.30
C GLY A 314 -5.61 6.99 23.27
N GLN A 315 -4.42 6.38 23.19
CA GLN A 315 -3.31 6.72 24.10
C GLN A 315 -2.81 8.17 23.94
N ALA A 316 -2.84 8.71 22.72
CA ALA A 316 -2.51 10.11 22.46
C ALA A 316 -3.61 11.07 22.95
N SER A 317 -4.86 10.61 22.98
CA SER A 317 -5.96 11.36 23.59
C SER A 317 -5.78 11.47 25.10
N ASP A 318 -5.35 10.39 25.76
CA ASP A 318 -5.09 10.40 27.20
C ASP A 318 -3.94 11.36 27.55
N ALA A 319 -2.84 11.32 26.78
CA ALA A 319 -1.72 12.25 26.95
C ALA A 319 -2.13 13.72 26.67
N ARG A 320 -2.98 13.95 25.66
CA ARG A 320 -3.56 15.27 25.36
C ARG A 320 -4.43 15.78 26.51
N GLU A 321 -5.34 14.97 27.02
CA GLU A 321 -6.25 15.34 28.11
C GLU A 321 -5.47 15.64 29.39
N GLU A 322 -4.39 14.89 29.67
CA GLU A 322 -3.50 15.19 30.80
C GLU A 322 -2.86 16.58 30.64
N VAL A 323 -2.31 16.91 29.46
CA VAL A 323 -1.74 18.26 29.21
C VAL A 323 -2.78 19.36 29.36
N ILE A 324 -3.99 19.18 28.80
CA ILE A 324 -5.10 20.14 28.94
C ILE A 324 -5.50 20.33 30.40
N SER A 325 -5.62 19.22 31.15
CA SER A 325 -5.96 19.22 32.57
C SER A 325 -4.95 20.04 33.37
N GLN A 326 -3.65 19.78 33.19
CA GLN A 326 -2.60 20.49 33.91
C GLN A 326 -2.48 21.97 33.52
N LEU A 327 -2.76 22.32 32.25
CA LEU A 327 -2.85 23.71 31.81
C LEU A 327 -3.96 24.49 32.54
N LYS A 328 -5.13 23.86 32.74
CA LYS A 328 -6.23 24.46 33.52
C LYS A 328 -5.84 24.67 34.98
N VAL A 329 -5.19 23.66 35.59
CA VAL A 329 -4.68 23.78 36.97
C VAL A 329 -3.67 24.93 37.09
N ALA A 330 -2.79 25.11 36.12
CA ALA A 330 -1.82 26.21 36.10
C ALA A 330 -2.50 27.58 36.01
N ALA A 331 -3.50 27.73 35.12
CA ALA A 331 -4.28 28.97 35.00
C ALA A 331 -5.05 29.30 36.30
N ASP A 332 -5.66 28.29 36.93
CA ASP A 332 -6.41 28.45 38.18
C ASP A 332 -5.51 28.85 39.36
N ALA A 333 -4.30 28.26 39.45
CA ALA A 333 -3.32 28.61 40.46
C ALA A 333 -2.83 30.06 40.27
N HIS A 334 -2.56 30.46 39.03
CA HIS A 334 -2.19 31.83 38.68
C HIS A 334 -3.29 32.83 39.06
N ALA A 335 -4.56 32.54 38.74
CA ALA A 335 -5.70 33.38 39.08
C ALA A 335 -5.89 33.57 40.60
N ARG A 336 -5.48 32.59 41.41
CA ARG A 336 -5.50 32.64 42.88
C ARG A 336 -4.23 33.24 43.50
N SER A 337 -3.24 33.62 42.68
CA SER A 337 -1.91 34.02 43.14
C SER A 337 -1.22 32.94 44.00
N ASP A 338 -1.49 31.66 43.73
CA ASP A 338 -0.90 30.50 44.40
C ASP A 338 0.40 30.09 43.69
N THR A 339 1.52 30.67 44.12
CA THR A 339 2.83 30.48 43.49
C THR A 339 3.35 29.05 43.58
N ALA A 340 3.06 28.34 44.67
CA ALA A 340 3.48 26.94 44.84
C ALA A 340 2.67 26.02 43.93
N GLY A 341 1.35 26.22 43.84
CA GLY A 341 0.48 25.51 42.91
C GLY A 341 0.81 25.80 41.44
N GLU A 342 1.17 27.05 41.12
CA GLU A 342 1.56 27.47 39.77
C GLU A 342 2.84 26.76 39.30
N GLN A 343 3.87 26.68 40.15
CA GLN A 343 5.13 25.99 39.85
C GLN A 343 4.93 24.48 39.66
N ASP A 344 4.14 23.85 40.54
CA ASP A 344 3.86 22.41 40.49
C ASP A 344 3.05 22.03 39.24
N ALA A 345 2.03 22.82 38.90
CA ALA A 345 1.26 22.64 37.67
C ALA A 345 2.12 22.85 36.41
N THR A 346 2.96 23.89 36.39
CA THR A 346 3.91 24.16 35.30
C THR A 346 4.84 22.98 35.06
N ARG A 347 5.39 22.38 36.13
CA ARG A 347 6.24 21.19 36.04
C ARG A 347 5.48 20.00 35.45
N ARG A 348 4.23 19.78 35.86
CA ARG A 348 3.39 18.69 35.33
C ARG A 348 3.04 18.89 33.86
N VAL A 349 2.75 20.11 33.42
CA VAL A 349 2.54 20.40 31.99
C VAL A 349 3.79 20.06 31.18
N MET A 350 4.98 20.49 31.63
CA MET A 350 6.24 20.20 30.92
C MET A 350 6.55 18.70 30.85
N LEU A 351 6.29 17.96 31.93
CA LEU A 351 6.42 16.49 31.93
C LEU A 351 5.40 15.83 30.98
N GLY A 352 4.16 16.31 30.96
CA GLY A 352 3.13 15.83 30.04
C GLY A 352 3.50 16.08 28.58
N VAL A 353 4.00 17.29 28.25
CA VAL A 353 4.49 17.62 26.90
C VAL A 353 5.68 16.74 26.51
N ALA A 354 6.65 16.53 27.40
CA ALA A 354 7.80 15.67 27.13
C ALA A 354 7.38 14.20 26.91
N SER A 355 6.46 13.69 27.73
CA SER A 355 5.90 12.34 27.59
C SER A 355 5.15 12.17 26.26
N TYR A 356 4.32 13.15 25.90
CA TYR A 356 3.58 13.12 24.63
C TYR A 356 4.54 13.20 23.43
N ARG A 357 5.58 14.04 23.50
CA ARG A 357 6.63 14.08 22.48
C ARG A 357 7.37 12.75 22.34
N GLY A 358 7.73 12.10 23.45
CA GLY A 358 8.36 10.77 23.42
C GLY A 358 7.45 9.73 22.76
N TRP A 359 6.15 9.76 23.07
CA TRP A 359 5.17 8.89 22.40
C TRP A 359 5.14 9.12 20.89
N LEU A 360 5.12 10.38 20.43
CA LEU A 360 5.18 10.71 19.01
C LEU A 360 6.49 10.21 18.37
N ASP A 361 7.62 10.39 19.03
CA ASP A 361 8.90 9.95 18.48
C ASP A 361 8.96 8.41 18.32
N GLU A 362 8.36 7.66 19.24
CA GLU A 362 8.27 6.19 19.15
C GLU A 362 7.21 5.70 18.16
N HIS A 363 6.05 6.35 18.11
CA HIS A 363 4.86 5.86 17.40
C HIS A 363 4.59 6.56 16.09
N TRP A 364 5.26 7.67 15.78
CA TRP A 364 5.09 8.43 14.54
C TRP A 364 6.33 8.36 13.64
N MET A 365 7.56 8.48 14.17
CA MET A 365 8.77 8.38 13.32
C MET A 365 8.90 7.03 12.63
N VAL A 366 8.37 5.96 13.25
CA VAL A 366 8.27 4.63 12.64
C VAL A 366 7.44 4.64 11.35
N PHE A 367 6.44 5.51 11.26
CA PHE A 367 5.48 5.54 10.17
C PHE A 367 5.68 6.72 9.24
N PHE A 368 6.24 7.85 9.65
CA PHE A 368 6.53 8.95 8.75
C PHE A 368 7.71 9.77 9.28
N PRO A 369 8.80 9.93 8.50
CA PRO A 369 9.76 10.97 8.84
C PRO A 369 9.05 12.33 8.67
N PRO A 370 9.28 13.31 9.57
CA PRO A 370 8.75 14.65 9.39
C PRO A 370 9.19 15.21 8.03
N PRO A 371 8.37 16.07 7.37
CA PRO A 371 8.59 16.54 6.00
C PRO A 371 9.98 17.18 5.76
N ASN A 372 10.66 17.61 6.81
CA ASN A 372 12.00 18.20 6.76
C ASN A 372 13.16 17.19 6.92
N ARG A 373 12.89 15.88 6.96
CA ARG A 373 13.90 14.81 6.96
C ARG A 373 13.70 13.84 5.80
N ILE A 374 13.50 14.36 4.59
CA ILE A 374 14.04 13.66 3.42
C ILE A 374 15.55 13.80 3.55
N VAL A 375 16.19 12.80 4.16
CA VAL A 375 17.64 12.72 4.27
C VAL A 375 18.18 12.65 2.85
N ASP A 376 18.70 13.78 2.37
CA ASP A 376 19.66 13.77 1.29
C ASP A 376 20.85 12.92 1.78
N ARG A 377 21.03 11.75 1.18
CA ARG A 377 22.15 10.83 1.47
C ARG A 377 23.52 11.43 1.08
N SER A 378 23.57 12.69 0.65
CA SER A 378 24.82 13.39 0.35
C SER A 378 25.55 13.96 1.58
N SER A 379 24.91 14.04 2.76
CA SER A 379 25.54 14.64 3.95
C SER A 379 25.55 13.72 5.18
N ASP A 380 26.28 12.61 5.10
CA ASP A 380 26.72 11.89 6.30
C ASP A 380 27.79 12.70 7.04
N ARG A 381 27.34 13.58 7.95
CA ARG A 381 28.12 13.97 9.13
C ARG A 381 27.22 14.03 10.36
N PRO A 382 27.54 13.30 11.44
CA PRO A 382 26.81 13.43 12.69
C PRO A 382 27.11 14.80 13.31
N LEU A 383 26.06 15.55 13.62
CA LEU A 383 26.17 16.72 14.51
C LEU A 383 26.42 16.19 15.94
N SER A 384 27.64 16.39 16.44
CA SER A 384 28.04 16.09 17.81
C SER A 384 27.43 17.10 18.81
N PRO A 385 27.22 16.73 20.08
CA PRO A 385 26.45 17.52 21.06
C PRO A 385 27.25 18.58 21.84
N ASP A 386 28.42 19.02 21.35
CA ASP A 386 29.35 19.85 22.14
C ASP A 386 29.69 21.19 21.46
N ALA A 387 28.70 22.07 21.27
CA ALA A 387 28.95 23.43 20.80
C ALA A 387 28.10 24.48 21.53
N GLU A 388 27.99 24.37 22.85
CA GLU A 388 27.66 25.49 23.73
C GLU A 388 28.62 25.48 24.92
N ALA A 389 29.73 26.22 24.83
CA ALA A 389 30.33 26.95 25.95
C ALA A 389 31.59 27.75 25.55
N SER A 390 31.51 29.05 25.87
CA SER A 390 32.61 29.91 26.37
C SER A 390 33.41 30.81 25.38
N PRO A 391 34.03 31.92 25.86
CA PRO A 391 33.39 33.23 25.94
C PRO A 391 34.21 34.36 25.29
N MET A 392 33.70 35.60 25.39
CA MET A 392 34.30 36.87 25.00
C MET A 392 35.84 36.98 25.14
N ARG A 393 36.49 37.53 24.11
CA ARG A 393 37.70 38.38 24.23
C ARG A 393 37.69 39.53 23.21
N GLU A 394 37.43 40.72 23.75
CA GLU A 394 38.19 41.96 23.60
C GLU A 394 39.08 42.20 22.36
N GLY A 395 38.67 43.17 21.55
CA GLY A 395 39.43 44.32 21.03
C GLY A 395 40.90 44.20 20.61
N GLN A 396 41.17 44.53 19.34
CA GLN A 396 42.09 45.59 18.87
C GLN A 396 42.12 45.62 17.34
N ARG A 397 41.63 46.71 16.73
CA ARG A 397 42.40 47.81 16.09
C ARG A 397 42.95 47.51 14.69
N GLU A 398 42.43 48.31 13.75
CA GLU A 398 43.16 49.03 12.69
C GLU A 398 44.16 48.28 11.82
N ARG A 399 43.88 48.22 10.50
CA ARG A 399 44.63 49.00 9.49
C ARG A 399 43.96 48.97 8.12
N ARG A 400 43.92 50.15 7.50
CA ARG A 400 43.58 50.43 6.10
C ARG A 400 44.62 49.83 5.14
N ALA A 401 44.18 49.55 3.92
CA ALA A 401 44.99 49.41 2.71
C ALA A 401 45.82 50.67 2.38
N PRO A 402 46.74 50.64 1.40
CA PRO A 402 47.24 49.49 0.63
C PRO A 402 48.64 49.02 1.04
#